data_AF-A0A940J0I8-F1
#
_entry.id   AF-A0A940J0I8-F1
#
_cell.length_a   1.000
_cell.length_b   1.000
_cell.length_c   1.000
_cell.angle_alpha   90.00
_cell.angle_beta   90.00
_cell.angle_gamma   90.00
#
_symmetry.space_group_name_H-M   'P 1'
#
loop_
_entity.id
_entity.type
_entity.pdbx_description
1 polymer ?
#
loop_
_entity_poly.entity_id
_entity_poly.type
_entity_poly.pdbx_seq_one_letter_code
_entity_poly.pdbx_strand_id
1 'polypeptide(L)'
;MIISRNLQNIILSVIVILAFHLLGFSSMLFWFGGLLIVPAMVVVIQFRYATGTLVTRLLVAFVPWCSLCSIGLFIANRTVHEGQRLMNLSFFQMPLYSALFGCVLLLLWSLLWGMKKQV
;
A
#
# COMPACT_ATOMS: atom_id res chain seq x y z
N MET A 1 3.53 15.81 18.50
CA MET A 1 4.41 16.14 17.36
C MET A 1 4.79 14.92 16.48
N ILE A 2 4.95 13.72 17.05
CA ILE A 2 5.22 12.49 16.25
C ILE A 2 3.98 12.04 15.43
N ILE A 3 2.80 12.06 16.05
CA ILE A 3 1.52 11.71 15.40
C ILE A 3 1.21 12.62 14.21
N SER A 4 1.53 13.93 14.29
CA SER A 4 1.24 14.87 13.21
C SER A 4 2.05 14.58 11.94
N ARG A 5 3.30 14.14 12.07
CA ARG A 5 4.15 13.81 10.92
C ARG A 5 3.73 12.51 10.24
N ASN A 6 3.43 11.48 11.02
CA ASN A 6 2.92 10.21 10.49
C ASN A 6 1.57 10.38 9.80
N LEU A 7 0.68 11.20 10.38
CA LEU A 7 -0.61 11.53 9.77
C LEU A 7 -0.43 12.29 8.44
N GLN A 8 0.47 13.29 8.40
CA GLN A 8 0.82 13.98 7.16
C GLN A 8 1.36 13.02 6.10
N ASN A 9 2.21 12.07 6.48
CA ASN A 9 2.72 11.04 5.57
C ASN A 9 1.60 10.18 5.00
N ILE A 10 0.63 9.75 5.82
CA ILE A 10 -0.53 8.97 5.35
C ILE A 10 -1.34 9.80 4.36
N ILE A 11 -1.69 11.04 4.71
CA ILE A 11 -2.50 11.92 3.85
C ILE A 11 -1.81 12.16 2.51
N LEU A 12 -0.53 12.53 2.53
CA LEU A 12 0.25 12.77 1.33
C LEU A 12 0.35 11.50 0.48
N SER A 13 0.56 10.34 1.10
CA SER A 13 0.62 9.06 0.40
C SER A 13 -0.70 8.72 -0.27
N VAL A 14 -1.83 8.92 0.40
CA VAL A 14 -3.16 8.72 -0.19
C VAL A 14 -3.37 9.64 -1.39
N ILE A 15 -3.03 10.93 -1.26
CA ILE A 15 -3.15 11.90 -2.35
C ILE A 15 -2.30 11.48 -3.56
N VAL A 16 -1.04 11.08 -3.34
CA VAL A 16 -0.14 10.65 -4.41
C VAL A 16 -0.65 9.37 -5.07
N ILE A 17 -1.03 8.35 -4.30
CA ILE A 17 -1.55 7.09 -4.87
C ILE A 17 -2.83 7.36 -5.67
N LEU A 18 -3.73 8.20 -5.16
CA LEU A 18 -4.95 8.59 -5.86
C LEU A 18 -4.63 9.35 -7.16
N ALA A 19 -3.70 10.30 -7.13
CA ALA A 19 -3.28 11.04 -8.32
C ALA A 19 -2.69 10.11 -9.39
N PHE A 20 -1.81 9.18 -9.00
CA PHE A 20 -1.27 8.17 -9.91
C PHE A 20 -2.35 7.26 -10.49
N HIS A 21 -3.36 6.91 -9.70
CA HIS A 21 -4.50 6.13 -10.16
C HIS A 21 -5.33 6.90 -11.20
N LEU A 22 -5.68 8.15 -10.89
CA LEU A 22 -6.51 9.01 -11.77
C LEU A 22 -5.79 9.40 -13.06
N LEU A 23 -4.47 9.58 -13.02
CA LEU A 23 -3.65 9.87 -14.21
C LEU A 23 -3.37 8.62 -15.06
N GLY A 24 -3.86 7.44 -14.67
CA GLY A 24 -3.69 6.20 -15.44
C GLY A 24 -2.34 5.51 -15.27
N PHE A 25 -1.46 5.99 -14.38
CA PHE A 25 -0.19 5.28 -14.11
C PHE A 25 -0.43 3.90 -13.51
N SER A 26 -1.45 3.75 -12.66
CA SER A 26 -1.77 2.45 -12.06
C SER A 26 -2.25 1.43 -13.10
N SER A 27 -2.98 1.85 -14.15
CA SER A 27 -3.39 0.94 -15.23
C SER A 27 -2.21 0.51 -16.09
N MET A 28 -1.27 1.41 -16.39
CA MET A 28 0.00 1.03 -17.04
C MET A 28 0.76 0.01 -16.17
N LEU A 29 0.93 0.28 -14.87
CA LEU A 29 1.62 -0.64 -13.95
C LEU A 29 0.93 -2.00 -13.86
N PHE A 30 -0.40 -2.08 -13.95
CA PHE A 30 -1.12 -3.34 -13.95
C PHE A 30 -0.70 -4.22 -15.13
N TRP A 31 -0.64 -3.67 -16.34
CA TRP A 31 -0.26 -4.42 -17.55
C TRP A 31 1.19 -4.93 -17.52
N PHE A 32 2.10 -4.21 -16.87
CA PHE A 32 3.50 -4.63 -16.71
C PHE A 32 3.75 -5.44 -15.43
N GLY A 33 2.73 -5.81 -14.67
CA GLY A 33 2.86 -6.51 -13.39
C GLY A 33 3.49 -5.66 -12.27
N GLY A 34 3.69 -4.37 -12.51
CA GLY A 34 4.28 -3.43 -11.56
C GLY A 34 3.47 -3.27 -10.27
N LEU A 35 2.16 -3.54 -10.29
CA LEU A 35 1.32 -3.56 -9.08
C LEU A 35 1.68 -4.68 -8.09
N LEU A 36 2.48 -5.68 -8.49
CA LEU A 36 2.99 -6.71 -7.58
C LEU A 36 4.26 -6.28 -6.83
N ILE A 37 5.02 -5.33 -7.38
CA ILE A 37 6.35 -4.97 -6.86
C ILE A 37 6.34 -3.56 -6.26
N VAL A 38 5.79 -2.58 -6.99
CA VAL A 38 5.83 -1.17 -6.60
C VAL A 38 5.17 -0.94 -5.24
N PRO A 39 3.98 -1.48 -4.94
CA PRO A 39 3.35 -1.28 -3.64
C PRO A 39 4.18 -1.83 -2.48
N ALA A 40 4.75 -3.03 -2.63
CA ALA A 40 5.68 -3.61 -1.64
C ALA A 40 6.91 -2.70 -1.41
N MET A 41 7.54 -2.20 -2.47
CA MET A 41 8.68 -1.27 -2.34
C MET A 41 8.29 0.02 -1.63
N VAL A 42 7.15 0.61 -2.00
CA VAL A 42 6.65 1.83 -1.36
C VAL A 42 6.34 1.60 0.11
N VAL A 43 5.77 0.44 0.49
CA VAL A 43 5.57 0.06 1.89
C VAL A 43 6.90 0.03 2.65
N VAL A 44 7.96 -0.56 2.08
CA VAL A 44 9.29 -0.58 2.70
C VAL A 44 9.85 0.82 2.90
N ILE A 45 9.72 1.68 1.89
CA ILE A 45 10.17 3.08 1.96
C ILE A 45 9.38 3.83 3.04
N GLN A 46 8.05 3.78 3.01
CA GLN A 46 7.21 4.45 4.00
C GLN A 46 7.48 3.96 5.42
N PHE A 47 7.67 2.65 5.60
CA PHE A 47 8.03 2.08 6.89
C PHE A 47 9.36 2.65 7.40
N ARG A 48 10.37 2.79 6.55
CA ARG A 48 11.67 3.37 6.91
C ARG A 48 11.56 4.82 7.39
N TYR A 49 10.74 5.64 6.73
CA TYR A 49 10.57 7.06 7.07
C TYR A 49 9.48 7.32 8.13
N ALA A 50 8.65 6.33 8.45
CA ALA A 50 7.69 6.42 9.54
C ALA A 50 8.39 6.36 10.90
N THR A 51 7.85 7.10 11.86
CA THR A 51 8.39 7.21 13.22
C THR A 51 7.51 6.47 14.23
N GLY A 52 8.10 6.03 15.36
CA GLY A 52 7.36 5.35 16.43
C GLY A 52 7.67 3.84 16.53
N THR A 53 6.74 3.09 17.13
CA THR A 53 6.85 1.63 17.29
C THR A 53 6.73 0.91 15.95
N LEU A 54 7.20 -0.35 15.91
CA LEU A 54 7.07 -1.25 14.75
C LEU A 54 5.64 -1.24 14.19
N VAL A 55 4.66 -1.41 15.07
CA VAL A 55 3.23 -1.45 14.72
C VAL A 55 2.80 -0.11 14.10
N THR A 56 3.12 1.02 14.73
CA THR A 56 2.74 2.33 14.15
C THR A 56 3.36 2.57 12.78
N ARG A 57 4.60 2.13 12.56
CA ARG A 57 5.29 2.30 11.28
C ARG A 57 4.68 1.43 10.19
N LEU A 58 4.33 0.18 10.52
CA LEU A 58 3.60 -0.72 9.61
C LEU A 58 2.24 -0.16 9.25
N LEU A 59 1.49 0.35 10.23
CA LEU A 59 0.18 0.97 9.99
C LEU A 59 0.31 2.19 9.07
N VAL A 60 1.27 3.08 9.32
CA VAL A 60 1.51 4.25 8.46
C VAL A 60 1.79 3.84 7.02
N ALA A 61 2.58 2.79 6.81
CA ALA A 61 2.92 2.30 5.49
C ALA A 61 1.75 1.56 4.79
N PHE A 62 0.92 0.84 5.54
CA PHE A 62 -0.13 -0.03 5.00
C PHE A 62 -1.48 0.66 4.81
N VAL A 63 -1.85 1.57 5.71
CA VAL A 63 -3.16 2.25 5.72
C VAL A 63 -3.52 2.92 4.38
N PRO A 64 -2.61 3.65 3.70
CA PRO A 64 -2.94 4.27 2.41
C PRO A 64 -3.41 3.25 1.36
N TRP A 65 -2.73 2.10 1.29
CA TRP A 65 -3.06 1.02 0.36
C TRP A 65 -4.36 0.33 0.74
N CYS A 66 -4.55 0.03 2.03
CA CYS A 66 -5.75 -0.61 2.53
C CYS A 66 -7.00 0.23 2.23
N SER A 67 -6.95 1.53 2.50
CA SER A 67 -8.07 2.45 2.24
C SER A 67 -8.44 2.51 0.76
N LEU A 68 -7.46 2.75 -0.12
CA LEU A 68 -7.70 2.87 -1.56
C LEU A 68 -8.18 1.55 -2.17
N CYS A 69 -7.53 0.44 -1.83
CA CYS A 69 -7.90 -0.86 -2.38
C CYS A 69 -9.25 -1.33 -1.84
N SER A 70 -9.60 -1.07 -0.57
CA SER A 70 -10.91 -1.45 -0.04
C SER A 70 -12.05 -0.72 -0.74
N ILE A 71 -11.90 0.60 -1.00
CA ILE A 71 -12.86 1.38 -1.77
C ILE A 71 -12.96 0.85 -3.21
N GLY A 72 -11.80 0.64 -3.86
CA GLY A 72 -11.74 0.10 -5.22
C GLY A 72 -12.38 -1.28 -5.35
N LEU A 73 -12.13 -2.18 -4.39
CA LEU A 73 -12.71 -3.52 -4.35
C LEU A 73 -14.22 -3.48 -4.13
N PHE A 74 -14.70 -2.59 -3.25
CA PHE A 74 -16.13 -2.40 -3.04
C PHE A 74 -16.85 -1.95 -4.31
N ILE A 75 -16.26 -1.01 -5.05
CA ILE A 75 -16.79 -0.54 -6.33
C ILE A 75 -16.70 -1.65 -7.39
N ALA A 76 -15.55 -2.33 -7.50
CA ALA A 76 -15.33 -3.41 -8.44
C ALA A 76 -16.34 -4.55 -8.25
N ASN A 77 -16.65 -4.92 -7.00
CA ASN A 77 -17.60 -5.99 -6.70
C ASN A 77 -19.05 -5.69 -7.16
N ARG A 78 -19.39 -4.41 -7.37
CA ARG A 78 -20.71 -3.99 -7.85
C ARG A 78 -20.81 -3.90 -9.38
N THR A 79 -19.74 -4.20 -10.11
CA THR A 79 -19.78 -4.17 -11.59
C THR A 79 -20.55 -5.37 -12.13
N VAL A 80 -21.45 -5.09 -13.10
CA VAL A 80 -22.41 -6.06 -13.65
C VAL A 80 -21.73 -7.05 -14.59
N HIS A 81 -20.83 -6.55 -15.46
CA HIS A 81 -20.14 -7.38 -16.44
C HIS A 81 -19.04 -8.19 -15.77
N GLU A 82 -19.15 -9.52 -15.82
CA GLU A 82 -18.27 -10.42 -15.09
C GLU A 82 -16.79 -10.30 -15.50
N GLY A 83 -16.50 -10.19 -16.79
CA GLY A 83 -15.12 -10.00 -17.26
C GLY A 83 -14.48 -8.72 -16.73
N GLN A 84 -15.24 -7.62 -16.77
CA GLN A 84 -14.79 -6.34 -16.21
C GLN A 84 -14.68 -6.39 -14.68
N ARG A 85 -15.60 -7.11 -14.02
CA ARG A 85 -15.57 -7.34 -12.58
C ARG A 85 -14.30 -8.04 -12.14
N LEU A 86 -13.97 -9.16 -12.78
CA LEU A 86 -12.77 -9.95 -12.45
C LEU A 86 -11.50 -9.14 -12.69
N MET A 87 -11.43 -8.40 -13.80
CA MET A 87 -10.31 -7.52 -14.09
C MET A 87 -10.15 -6.42 -13.03
N ASN A 88 -11.23 -5.73 -12.67
CA ASN A 88 -11.21 -4.66 -11.67
C ASN A 88 -10.88 -5.19 -10.27
N LEU A 89 -11.40 -6.36 -9.90
CA LEU A 89 -11.05 -7.01 -8.63
C LEU A 89 -9.55 -7.32 -8.60
N SER A 90 -9.03 -7.94 -9.66
CA SER A 90 -7.60 -8.27 -9.78
C SER A 90 -6.72 -7.02 -9.68
N PHE A 91 -7.15 -5.94 -10.34
CA PHE A 91 -6.45 -4.66 -10.33
C PHE A 91 -6.27 -4.09 -8.92
N PHE A 92 -7.26 -4.19 -8.04
CA PHE A 92 -7.15 -3.71 -6.65
C PHE A 92 -6.62 -4.77 -5.67
N GLN A 93 -6.78 -6.06 -5.97
CA GLN A 93 -6.22 -7.15 -5.18
C GLN A 93 -4.69 -7.20 -5.26
N MET A 94 -4.12 -7.05 -6.46
CA MET A 94 -2.66 -7.08 -6.67
C MET A 94 -1.89 -6.10 -5.77
N PRO A 95 -2.20 -4.78 -5.77
CA PRO A 95 -1.48 -3.84 -4.92
C PRO A 95 -1.75 -4.05 -3.43
N LEU A 96 -2.94 -4.52 -3.05
CA LEU A 96 -3.26 -4.86 -1.66
C LEU A 96 -2.42 -6.04 -1.16
N TYR A 97 -2.34 -7.11 -1.94
CA TYR A 97 -1.53 -8.29 -1.62
C TYR A 97 -0.03 -7.97 -1.66
N SER A 98 0.42 -7.14 -2.59
CA SER A 98 1.80 -6.65 -2.65
C SER A 98 2.15 -5.85 -1.39
N ALA A 99 1.29 -4.92 -0.98
CA ALA A 99 1.50 -4.13 0.25
C ALA A 99 1.50 -5.01 1.51
N LEU A 100 0.57 -5.98 1.60
CA LEU A 100 0.54 -6.96 2.70
C LEU A 100 1.82 -7.79 2.74
N PHE A 101 2.29 -8.28 1.60
CA PHE A 101 3.52 -9.04 1.50
C PHE A 101 4.72 -8.21 1.97
N GLY A 102 4.82 -6.94 1.57
CA GLY A 102 5.83 -6.01 2.07
C GLY A 102 5.79 -5.85 3.60
N CYS A 103 4.60 -5.77 4.19
CA CYS A 103 4.44 -5.71 5.65
C CYS A 103 4.92 -7.00 6.33
N VAL A 104 4.60 -8.18 5.77
CA VAL A 104 5.05 -9.47 6.29
C VAL A 104 6.57 -9.57 6.23
N LEU A 105 7.20 -9.16 5.12
CA LEU A 105 8.65 -9.15 5.00
C LEU A 105 9.31 -8.25 6.05
N LEU A 106 8.77 -7.05 6.28
CA LEU A 106 9.28 -6.13 7.30
C LEU A 106 9.12 -6.69 8.71
N LEU A 107 8.00 -7.36 8.98
CA LEU A 107 7.74 -8.01 10.27
C LEU A 107 8.74 -9.15 10.50
N LEU A 108 8.92 -10.05 9.53
CA LEU A 108 9.91 -11.12 9.58
C LEU A 108 11.33 -10.56 9.75
N TRP A 109 11.70 -9.54 8.98
CA TRP A 109 12.98 -8.85 9.10
C TRP A 109 13.21 -8.32 10.52
N SER A 110 12.19 -7.67 11.09
CA SER A 110 12.27 -7.08 12.43
C SER A 110 12.44 -8.12 13.53
N LEU A 111 11.84 -9.30 13.36
CA LEU A 111 11.92 -10.43 14.30
C LEU A 111 13.27 -11.15 14.20
N LEU A 112 13.76 -11.40 12.98
CA LEU A 112 14.97 -12.19 12.72
C LEU A 112 16.26 -11.44 13.06
N TRP A 113 16.33 -10.15 12.70
CA TRP A 113 17.56 -9.38 12.91
C TRP A 113 17.56 -8.53 14.18
N GLY A 114 16.40 -8.40 14.84
CA GLY A 114 16.17 -7.40 15.87
C GLY A 114 16.37 -6.01 15.28
N MET A 115 15.36 -5.14 15.35
CA MET A 115 15.62 -3.74 15.00
C MET A 115 16.59 -3.16 16.04
N LYS A 116 17.91 -3.27 15.82
CA LYS A 116 18.90 -2.42 16.48
C LYS A 116 18.40 -1.00 16.26
N LYS A 117 17.98 -0.35 17.36
CA LYS A 117 17.39 0.99 17.41
C LYS A 117 17.99 1.86 16.30
N GLN A 118 17.26 1.99 15.19
CA GLN A 118 17.54 3.06 14.24
C GLN A 118 16.93 4.29 14.89
N VAL A 119 17.81 5.01 15.60
CA VAL A 119 17.57 6.32 16.21
C VAL A 119 17.15 7.31 15.13
#